data_AF-A0A382EU46-F1
#
_entry.id   AF-A0A382EU46-F1
#
_cell.length_a   1.000
_cell.length_b   1.000
_cell.length_c   1.000
_cell.angle_alpha   90.00
_cell.angle_beta   90.00
_cell.angle_gamma   90.00
#
_symmetry.space_group_name_H-M   'P 1'
#
loop_
_entity.id
_entity.type
_entity.pdbx_description
1 polymer ?
#
loop_
_entity_poly.entity_id
_entity_poly.type
_entity_poly.pdbx_seq_one_letter_code
_entity_poly.pdbx_strand_id
1 'polypeptide(L)'
;MTNISDGTGETLVTKMDASALNGMSEDATKKVSKIWYSVNTTNGKSGVELLWAGSGSSAANKTICVLSGNGFWDLKTAGNEIANNATLTASTSPAGDLLLSTKGFVSGDNYSVIVEVR
;
A
#
# COMPACT_ATOMS: atom_id res chain seq x y z
N MET A 1 -4.23 1.74 9.73
CA MET A 1 -3.49 0.57 10.25
C MET A 1 -2.31 1.04 11.06
N THR A 2 -2.01 0.36 12.18
CA THR A 2 -0.84 0.63 13.04
C THR A 2 -0.12 -0.68 13.35
N ASN A 3 1.20 -0.69 13.31
CA ASN A 3 2.02 -1.86 13.64
C ASN A 3 3.28 -1.45 14.42
N ILE A 4 3.76 -2.34 15.29
CA ILE A 4 5.06 -2.28 15.96
C ILE A 4 5.81 -3.55 15.56
N SER A 5 6.95 -3.39 14.90
CA SER A 5 7.75 -4.49 14.37
C SER A 5 8.41 -5.29 15.49
N ASP A 6 8.38 -6.61 15.34
CA ASP A 6 9.15 -7.54 16.16
C ASP A 6 10.60 -7.71 15.66
N GLY A 7 10.93 -7.14 14.50
CA GLY A 7 12.23 -7.22 13.83
C GLY A 7 12.23 -8.00 12.53
N THR A 8 11.12 -8.66 12.17
CA THR A 8 11.02 -9.42 10.91
C THR A 8 10.50 -8.59 9.74
N GLY A 9 9.81 -7.48 10.03
CA GLY A 9 9.16 -6.65 9.03
C GLY A 9 7.99 -7.35 8.32
N GLU A 10 7.32 -6.62 7.46
CA GLU A 10 6.22 -7.11 6.63
C GLU A 10 6.66 -7.21 5.17
N THR A 11 6.28 -8.29 4.49
CA THR A 11 6.57 -8.50 3.07
C THR A 11 5.28 -8.82 2.34
N LEU A 12 4.85 -7.90 1.46
CA LEU A 12 3.67 -8.03 0.60
C LEU A 12 2.39 -8.45 1.33
N VAL A 13 2.16 -7.90 2.52
CA VAL A 13 0.95 -8.21 3.30
C VAL A 13 -0.24 -7.48 2.72
N THR A 14 -1.29 -8.21 2.34
CA THR A 14 -2.55 -7.62 1.85
C THR A 14 -3.24 -6.85 2.96
N LYS A 15 -3.41 -5.55 2.77
CA LYS A 15 -4.08 -4.63 3.71
C LYS A 15 -5.46 -4.22 3.25
N MET A 16 -5.71 -4.29 1.94
CA MET A 16 -7.03 -4.15 1.34
C MET A 16 -7.19 -5.27 0.32
N ASP A 17 -8.22 -6.08 0.50
CA ASP A 17 -8.63 -7.13 -0.43
C ASP A 17 -9.94 -6.69 -1.09
N ALA A 18 -9.87 -6.38 -2.38
CA ALA A 18 -11.01 -5.87 -3.15
C ALA A 18 -12.10 -6.93 -3.33
N SER A 19 -11.76 -8.21 -3.27
CA SER A 19 -12.68 -9.34 -3.40
C SER A 19 -13.45 -9.62 -2.10
N ALA A 20 -12.87 -9.27 -0.95
CA ALA A 20 -13.45 -9.51 0.38
C ALA A 20 -14.15 -8.27 0.99
N LEU A 21 -13.98 -7.08 0.40
CA LEU A 21 -14.52 -5.84 0.94
C LEU A 21 -15.88 -5.48 0.32
N ASN A 22 -16.92 -5.39 1.15
CA ASN A 22 -18.25 -4.97 0.70
C ASN A 22 -18.21 -3.57 0.08
N GLY A 23 -18.81 -3.42 -1.11
CA GLY A 23 -18.84 -2.15 -1.84
C GLY A 23 -17.61 -1.87 -2.69
N MET A 24 -16.70 -2.84 -2.82
CA MET A 24 -15.57 -2.78 -3.74
C MET A 24 -15.71 -3.82 -4.85
N SER A 25 -15.30 -3.45 -6.06
CA SER A 25 -15.20 -4.37 -7.19
C SER A 25 -13.75 -4.73 -7.44
N GLU A 26 -13.51 -6.00 -7.74
CA GLU A 26 -12.21 -6.54 -8.14
C GLU A 26 -11.89 -6.10 -9.58
N ASP A 27 -11.18 -4.97 -9.72
CA ASP A 27 -10.89 -4.35 -11.00
C ASP A 27 -9.66 -3.44 -10.96
N ALA A 28 -9.29 -2.93 -12.13
CA ALA A 28 -8.14 -2.05 -12.34
C ALA A 28 -8.42 -0.56 -12.09
N THR A 29 -9.63 -0.19 -11.69
CA THR A 29 -10.07 1.22 -11.66
C THR A 29 -9.63 1.97 -10.40
N LYS A 30 -9.12 1.24 -9.41
CA LYS A 30 -8.80 1.77 -8.09
C LYS A 30 -7.66 2.78 -8.12
N LYS A 31 -7.79 3.83 -7.30
CA LYS A 31 -6.79 4.89 -7.16
C LYS A 31 -6.55 5.23 -5.70
N VAL A 32 -5.29 5.50 -5.34
CA VAL A 32 -4.96 6.11 -4.05
C VAL A 32 -5.20 7.61 -4.14
N SER A 33 -6.06 8.10 -3.27
CA SER A 33 -6.53 9.49 -3.25
C SER A 33 -5.91 10.30 -2.11
N LYS A 34 -5.70 9.69 -0.95
CA LYS A 34 -5.08 10.32 0.22
C LYS A 34 -4.26 9.34 1.03
N ILE A 35 -3.21 9.84 1.69
CA ILE A 35 -2.35 9.07 2.58
C ILE A 35 -2.03 9.90 3.82
N TRP A 36 -2.28 9.36 5.01
CA TRP A 36 -1.72 9.87 6.26
C TRP A 36 -0.76 8.83 6.81
N TYR A 37 0.40 9.27 7.27
CA TYR A 37 1.40 8.33 7.77
C TYR A 37 2.23 8.92 8.90
N SER A 38 2.66 8.02 9.78
CA SER A 38 3.69 8.22 10.79
C SER A 38 4.54 6.97 10.79
N VAL A 39 5.79 7.08 10.39
CA VAL A 39 6.76 5.99 10.27
C VAL A 39 7.96 6.34 11.14
N ASN A 40 8.12 5.60 12.22
CA ASN A 40 9.17 5.80 13.21
C ASN A 40 10.13 4.63 13.13
N THR A 41 11.31 4.89 12.56
CA THR A 41 12.33 3.86 12.35
C THR A 41 13.66 4.30 12.94
N THR A 42 14.42 3.33 13.43
CA THR A 42 15.75 3.53 13.97
C THR A 42 16.74 3.95 12.88
N ASN A 43 16.53 3.47 11.64
CA ASN A 43 17.37 3.80 10.48
C ASN A 43 16.61 4.76 9.53
N GLY A 44 17.27 5.85 9.13
CA GLY A 44 16.71 6.84 8.21
C GLY A 44 16.53 6.37 6.77
N LYS A 45 17.03 5.17 6.42
CA LYS A 45 16.78 4.50 5.13
C LYS A 45 15.60 3.54 5.18
N SER A 46 14.99 3.33 6.34
CA SER A 46 13.85 2.45 6.52
C SER A 46 12.55 3.15 6.16
N GLY A 47 11.53 2.37 5.83
CA GLY A 47 10.24 2.94 5.41
C GLY A 47 9.17 1.89 5.15
N VAL A 48 7.97 2.38 4.89
CA VAL A 48 6.81 1.57 4.49
C VAL A 48 6.62 1.72 2.98
N GLU A 49 6.57 0.61 2.26
CA GLU A 49 6.24 0.56 0.85
C GLU A 49 4.78 0.14 0.68
N LEU A 50 4.00 0.96 -0.02
CA LEU A 50 2.66 0.61 -0.47
C LEU A 50 2.72 0.17 -1.93
N LEU A 51 2.01 -0.91 -2.26
CA LEU A 51 1.98 -1.46 -3.61
C LEU A 51 0.57 -1.83 -4.05
N TRP A 52 0.32 -1.72 -5.35
CA TRP A 52 -0.78 -2.41 -6.00
C TRP A 52 -0.41 -3.85 -6.28
N ALA A 53 -1.32 -4.77 -5.97
CA ALA A 53 -1.14 -6.18 -6.30
C ALA A 53 -1.39 -6.43 -7.81
N GLY A 54 -0.52 -7.24 -8.43
CA GLY A 54 -0.73 -7.73 -9.78
C GLY A 54 -1.54 -9.03 -9.82
N SER A 55 -2.20 -9.33 -10.94
CA SER A 55 -3.04 -10.52 -11.11
C SER A 55 -2.74 -11.31 -12.40
N GLY A 56 -3.08 -12.59 -12.38
CA GLY A 56 -2.85 -13.54 -13.49
C GLY A 56 -1.43 -14.14 -13.53
N SER A 57 -1.15 -14.92 -14.58
CA SER A 57 0.09 -15.71 -14.71
C SER A 57 1.37 -14.89 -14.93
N SER A 58 1.23 -13.59 -15.22
CA SER A 58 2.36 -12.63 -15.34
C SER A 58 2.22 -11.47 -14.36
N ALA A 59 1.55 -11.72 -13.22
CA ALA A 59 1.33 -10.75 -12.16
C ALA A 59 2.64 -10.06 -11.75
N ALA A 60 2.61 -8.73 -11.76
CA ALA A 60 3.71 -7.93 -11.26
C ALA A 60 3.16 -6.74 -10.48
N ASN A 61 3.38 -6.77 -9.17
CA ASN A 61 3.06 -5.69 -8.24
C ASN A 61 3.75 -4.39 -8.66
N LYS A 62 3.18 -3.24 -8.29
CA LYS A 62 3.76 -1.93 -8.57
C LYS A 62 3.75 -1.04 -7.35
N THR A 63 4.89 -0.45 -7.06
CA THR A 63 5.06 0.50 -5.97
C THR A 63 4.21 1.74 -6.22
N ILE A 64 3.41 2.09 -5.23
CA ILE A 64 2.66 3.35 -5.15
C ILE A 64 3.59 4.43 -4.61
N CYS A 65 4.18 4.16 -3.44
CA CYS A 65 5.13 5.05 -2.77
C CYS A 65 5.94 4.31 -1.71
N VAL A 66 7.03 4.95 -1.27
CA VAL A 66 7.79 4.58 -0.07
C VAL A 66 7.70 5.76 0.90
N LEU A 67 7.25 5.48 2.12
CA LEU A 67 6.96 6.46 3.16
C LEU A 67 7.97 6.34 4.30
N SER A 68 8.51 7.47 4.74
CA SER A 68 9.36 7.60 5.92
C SER A 68 9.06 8.92 6.64
N GLY A 69 9.23 8.95 7.96
CA GLY A 69 8.82 10.09 8.79
C GLY A 69 7.29 10.22 8.87
N ASN A 70 6.79 11.44 8.96
CA ASN A 70 5.37 11.72 9.18
C ASN A 70 4.83 12.75 8.20
N GLY A 71 3.61 12.56 7.72
CA GLY A 71 3.02 13.46 6.75
C GLY A 71 1.60 13.11 6.32
N PHE A 72 1.10 13.95 5.42
CA PHE A 72 -0.20 13.82 4.81
C PHE A 72 -0.13 14.21 3.34
N TRP A 73 -0.70 13.37 2.47
CA TRP A 73 -0.85 13.63 1.04
C TRP A 73 -2.34 13.72 0.70
N ASP A 74 -2.75 14.85 0.12
CA ASP A 74 -4.03 15.00 -0.59
C ASP A 74 -3.78 15.02 -2.09
N LEU A 75 -3.89 13.84 -2.71
CA LEU A 75 -3.70 13.68 -4.14
C LEU A 75 -4.96 14.01 -4.92
N LYS A 76 -6.14 13.88 -4.29
CA LYS A 76 -7.43 14.12 -4.94
C LYS A 76 -7.61 15.56 -5.32
N THR A 77 -7.39 16.47 -4.37
CA THR A 77 -7.64 17.90 -4.57
C THR A 77 -6.74 18.46 -5.69
N ALA A 78 -5.53 17.92 -5.83
CA ALA A 78 -4.59 18.28 -6.89
C ALA A 78 -4.80 17.54 -8.22
N GLY A 79 -5.70 16.54 -8.28
CA GLY A 79 -5.89 15.70 -9.47
C GLY A 79 -4.75 14.71 -9.74
N ASN A 80 -3.90 14.44 -8.75
CA ASN A 80 -2.70 13.60 -8.86
C ASN A 80 -2.88 12.21 -8.22
N GLU A 81 -4.11 11.69 -8.21
CA GLU A 81 -4.42 10.36 -7.68
C GLU A 81 -3.55 9.29 -8.36
N ILE A 82 -2.99 8.38 -7.56
CA ILE A 82 -2.11 7.34 -8.09
C ILE A 82 -2.98 6.15 -8.51
N ALA A 83 -3.11 5.96 -9.82
CA ALA A 83 -3.88 4.86 -10.39
C ALA A 83 -3.21 3.49 -10.19
N ASN A 84 -4.01 2.44 -10.15
CA ASN A 84 -3.49 1.07 -10.24
C ASN A 84 -2.83 0.84 -11.61
N ASN A 85 -1.51 0.66 -11.59
CA ASN A 85 -0.69 0.39 -12.76
C ASN A 85 -0.02 -1.00 -12.70
N ALA A 86 -0.48 -1.88 -11.80
CA ALA A 86 -0.01 -3.26 -11.72
C ALA A 86 -0.29 -4.04 -13.02
N THR A 87 0.45 -5.13 -13.24
CA THR A 87 0.09 -6.06 -14.32
C THR A 87 -1.15 -6.81 -13.89
N LEU A 88 -2.25 -6.63 -14.63
CA LEU A 88 -3.55 -7.17 -14.28
C LEU A 88 -4.10 -8.03 -15.42
N THR A 89 -4.75 -9.12 -15.03
CA THR A 89 -5.80 -9.74 -15.85
C THR A 89 -7.13 -9.15 -15.37
N ALA A 90 -7.97 -8.69 -16.29
CA ALA A 90 -9.19 -7.99 -15.95
C ALA A 90 -10.12 -8.89 -15.12
N SER A 91 -10.65 -8.33 -14.02
CA SER A 91 -11.61 -9.01 -13.12
C SER A 91 -11.10 -10.34 -12.54
N THR A 92 -9.82 -10.38 -12.16
CA THR A 92 -9.25 -11.52 -11.45
C THR A 92 -8.49 -11.05 -10.21
N SER A 93 -8.61 -11.79 -9.12
CA SER A 93 -7.79 -11.61 -7.93
C SER A 93 -6.29 -11.62 -8.22
N PRO A 94 -5.49 -10.77 -7.57
CA PRO A 94 -5.85 -9.71 -6.59
C PRO A 94 -6.04 -8.30 -7.23
N ALA A 95 -6.82 -8.15 -8.29
CA ALA A 95 -6.99 -6.86 -8.96
C ALA A 95 -7.68 -5.82 -8.05
N GLY A 96 -6.95 -4.77 -7.72
CA GLY A 96 -7.42 -3.70 -6.85
C GLY A 96 -6.92 -3.81 -5.41
N ASP A 97 -6.21 -4.89 -5.06
CA ASP A 97 -5.69 -5.06 -3.71
C ASP A 97 -4.52 -4.12 -3.40
N LEU A 98 -4.45 -3.70 -2.14
CA LEU A 98 -3.36 -2.89 -1.60
C LEU A 98 -2.45 -3.77 -0.72
N LEU A 99 -1.18 -3.85 -1.10
CA LEU A 99 -0.15 -4.55 -0.35
C LEU A 99 0.73 -3.56 0.42
N LEU A 100 1.26 -4.03 1.54
CA LEU A 100 2.23 -3.29 2.35
C LEU A 100 3.48 -4.14 2.60
N SER A 101 4.64 -3.51 2.45
CA SER A 101 5.91 -4.04 2.92
C SER A 101 6.62 -3.03 3.80
N THR A 102 7.43 -3.49 4.75
CA THR A 102 8.37 -2.64 5.48
C THR A 102 9.78 -2.90 4.98
N LYS A 103 10.59 -1.85 4.85
CA LYS A 103 11.99 -1.94 4.43
C LYS A 103 12.88 -1.56 5.61
N GLY A 104 13.81 -2.45 5.97
CA GLY A 104 14.82 -2.19 7.00
C GLY A 104 14.26 -1.98 8.41
N PHE A 105 13.07 -2.51 8.69
CA PHE A 105 12.50 -2.44 10.04
C PHE A 105 13.25 -3.38 10.97
N VAL A 106 13.59 -2.88 12.16
CA VAL A 106 14.09 -3.68 13.28
C VAL A 106 13.04 -3.78 14.38
N SER A 107 13.34 -4.49 15.46
CA SER A 107 12.44 -4.62 16.60
C SER A 107 12.18 -3.25 17.24
N GLY A 108 10.92 -2.90 17.45
CA GLY A 108 10.48 -1.62 18.03
C GLY A 108 10.21 -0.50 16.99
N ASP A 109 10.68 -0.64 15.76
CA ASP A 109 10.27 0.26 14.67
C ASP A 109 8.76 0.15 14.47
N ASN A 110 8.08 1.25 14.19
CA ASN A 110 6.63 1.26 14.11
C ASN A 110 6.11 2.18 13.01
N TYR A 111 4.89 1.91 12.58
CA TYR A 111 4.18 2.80 11.68
C TYR A 111 2.69 2.87 12.00
N SER A 112 2.09 3.99 11.60
CA SER A 112 0.65 4.13 11.39
C SER A 112 0.43 4.70 9.99
N VAL A 113 -0.40 4.05 9.20
CA VAL A 113 -0.76 4.48 7.84
C VAL A 113 -2.26 4.41 7.65
N ILE A 114 -2.86 5.46 7.12
CA ILE A 114 -4.25 5.53 6.66
C ILE A 114 -4.19 5.84 5.17
N VAL A 115 -4.84 5.01 4.36
CA VAL A 115 -4.92 5.18 2.91
C VAL A 115 -6.39 5.27 2.53
N GLU A 116 -6.72 6.27 1.72
CA GLU A 116 -8.03 6.38 1.09
C GLU A 116 -7.93 5.90 -0.36
N VAL A 117 -8.62 4.80 -0.67
CA VAL A 117 -8.74 4.22 -2.02
C VAL A 117 -10.14 4.47 -2.55
N ARG A 118 -10.25 4.72 -3.86
CA ARG A 118 -11.51 4.91 -4.58
C ARG A 118 -11.56 4.05 -5.81
#